data_AF-A0A8T4Y952-F1
#
_entry.id   AF-A0A8T4Y952-F1
#
_cell.length_a   1.000
_cell.length_b   1.000
_cell.length_c   1.000
_cell.angle_alpha   90.00
_cell.angle_beta   90.00
_cell.angle_gamma   90.00
#
_symmetry.space_group_name_H-M   'P 1'
#
loop_
_entity.id
_entity.type
_entity.pdbx_description
1 polymer ?
#
loop_
_entity_poly.entity_id
_entity_poly.type
_entity_poly.pdbx_seq_one_letter_code
_entity_poly.pdbx_strand_id
1 'polypeptide(L)'
;MASRKKREITFWITVVILGIALVYEAYFLIIKQGDYLREQTKWVYHGVINPNIPEDGSIKDPEFVRYPNHTAFQDEEGFYYIVASIFRTDNAMLTGILKTRDFNSYTCIGYMPLQMKGKIAPYCIYNPEDSKFYLYYSDWENTVNRSTILARLGLAVGTNIRNPATFTDVGYLTIEESPEVLAPHFGWDPYIVNIGNTYYMLISAARYEVHLVKAETLGTAWSYVKTAVTGELENPALFRLDSRWYMLLGIHDGIGYDLYFSEDFLYWKLVKKNWFKDEQYSILPAGSTCIIANGTFYHLYQTLIPNYKDDFQLSLASIKVEDLIAEINK
;
A
#
# COMPACT_ATOMS: atom_id res chain seq x y z
N MET A 1 -19.65 67.17 -37.50
CA MET A 1 -19.54 66.96 -36.04
C MET A 1 -20.25 65.70 -35.55
N ALA A 2 -21.50 65.42 -35.96
CA ALA A 2 -22.25 64.24 -35.50
C ALA A 2 -21.57 62.87 -35.80
N SER A 3 -20.87 62.73 -36.93
CA SER A 3 -20.20 61.47 -37.29
C SER A 3 -18.99 61.13 -36.41
N ARG A 4 -18.25 62.14 -35.93
CA ARG A 4 -17.11 61.96 -35.02
C ARG A 4 -17.58 61.50 -33.64
N LYS A 5 -18.63 62.12 -33.11
CA LYS A 5 -19.25 61.76 -31.83
C LYS A 5 -19.83 60.34 -31.86
N LYS A 6 -20.43 59.93 -32.99
CA LYS A 6 -20.91 58.55 -33.18
C LYS A 6 -19.77 57.53 -33.19
N ARG A 7 -18.66 57.81 -33.90
CA ARG A 7 -17.47 56.93 -33.91
C ARG A 7 -16.83 56.78 -32.54
N GLU A 8 -16.77 57.88 -31.79
CA GLU A 8 -16.22 57.88 -30.43
C GLU A 8 -17.09 57.07 -29.46
N ILE A 9 -18.41 57.22 -29.53
CA ILE A 9 -19.36 56.40 -28.75
C ILE A 9 -19.22 54.92 -29.13
N THR A 10 -19.17 54.59 -30.43
CA THR A 10 -18.99 53.20 -30.88
C THR A 10 -17.67 52.61 -30.40
N PHE A 11 -16.57 53.38 -30.45
CA PHE A 11 -15.28 52.94 -29.94
C PHE A 11 -15.34 52.58 -28.44
N TRP A 12 -15.92 53.46 -27.61
CA TRP A 12 -16.04 53.20 -26.18
C TRP A 12 -16.95 52.01 -25.86
N ILE A 13 -18.05 51.83 -26.59
CA ILE A 13 -18.91 50.65 -26.44
C ILE A 13 -18.13 49.36 -26.76
N THR A 14 -17.36 49.34 -27.85
CA THR A 14 -16.52 48.18 -28.20
C THR A 14 -15.48 47.88 -27.14
N VAL A 15 -14.80 48.90 -26.61
CA VAL A 15 -13.80 48.73 -25.53
C VAL A 15 -14.44 48.16 -24.27
N VAL A 16 -15.63 48.64 -23.89
CA VAL A 16 -16.36 48.14 -22.72
C VAL A 16 -16.79 46.68 -22.92
N ILE A 17 -17.32 46.32 -24.10
CA ILE A 17 -17.72 44.94 -24.39
C ILE A 17 -16.52 43.99 -24.34
N LEU A 18 -15.38 44.39 -24.92
CA LEU A 18 -14.15 43.59 -24.88
C LEU A 18 -13.61 43.46 -23.45
N GLY A 19 -13.67 44.54 -22.65
CA GLY A 19 -13.30 44.50 -21.24
C GLY A 19 -14.17 43.54 -20.43
N ILE A 20 -15.49 43.57 -20.63
CA ILE A 20 -16.42 42.64 -19.98
C ILE A 20 -16.15 41.20 -20.40
N ALA A 21 -15.92 40.95 -21.69
CA ALA A 21 -15.63 39.60 -22.20
C ALA A 21 -14.35 39.01 -21.59
N LEU A 22 -13.28 39.81 -21.48
CA LEU A 22 -12.02 39.39 -20.85
C LEU A 22 -12.18 39.11 -19.35
N VAL A 23 -12.92 39.96 -18.63
CA VAL A 23 -13.24 39.73 -17.21
C VAL A 23 -14.07 38.46 -17.05
N TYR A 24 -15.04 38.22 -17.93
CA TYR A 24 -15.87 37.02 -17.90
C TYR A 24 -15.06 35.75 -18.21
N GLU A 25 -14.16 35.76 -19.20
CA GLU A 25 -13.27 34.61 -19.45
C GLU A 25 -12.32 34.35 -18.29
N ALA A 26 -11.69 35.39 -17.72
CA ALA A 26 -10.82 35.25 -16.56
C ALA A 26 -11.60 34.69 -15.35
N TYR A 27 -12.80 35.20 -15.09
CA TYR A 27 -13.68 34.71 -14.03
C TYR A 27 -14.11 33.25 -14.27
N PHE A 28 -14.47 32.90 -15.52
CA PHE A 28 -14.83 31.54 -15.89
C PHE A 28 -13.66 30.57 -15.76
N LEU A 29 -12.43 31.00 -16.11
CA LEU A 29 -11.21 30.22 -15.90
C LEU A 29 -10.91 30.04 -14.41
N ILE A 30 -11.08 31.07 -13.58
CA ILE A 30 -10.91 30.99 -12.13
C ILE A 30 -11.94 30.03 -11.52
N ILE A 31 -13.21 30.10 -11.93
CA ILE A 31 -14.25 29.15 -11.49
C ILE A 31 -13.92 27.75 -11.95
N LYS A 32 -13.59 27.54 -13.24
CA LYS A 32 -13.22 26.21 -13.74
C LYS A 32 -12.00 25.64 -13.03
N GLN A 33 -11.01 26.46 -12.71
CA GLN A 33 -9.84 26.04 -11.96
C GLN A 33 -10.19 25.73 -10.50
N GLY A 34 -11.12 26.49 -9.91
CA GLY A 34 -11.69 26.22 -8.59
C GLY A 34 -12.57 24.96 -8.52
N ASP A 35 -13.34 24.67 -9.57
CA ASP A 35 -14.16 23.47 -9.71
C ASP A 35 -13.30 22.23 -10.04
N TYR A 36 -12.23 22.40 -10.81
CA TYR A 36 -11.21 21.37 -11.04
C TYR A 36 -10.41 21.06 -9.76
N LEU A 37 -10.20 22.05 -8.89
CA LEU A 37 -9.65 21.88 -7.54
C LEU A 37 -10.69 21.33 -6.53
N ARG A 38 -11.97 21.24 -6.91
CA ARG A 38 -13.09 20.76 -6.08
C ARG A 38 -13.69 19.44 -6.54
N GLU A 39 -13.01 18.66 -7.38
CA GLU A 39 -13.12 17.21 -7.22
C GLU A 39 -12.30 16.80 -5.98
N GLN A 40 -12.74 17.27 -4.80
CA GLN A 40 -12.26 16.73 -3.54
C GLN A 40 -12.56 15.24 -3.59
N THR A 41 -11.51 14.44 -3.55
CA THR A 41 -11.64 13.01 -3.43
C THR A 41 -12.51 12.72 -2.19
N LYS A 42 -13.32 11.67 -2.24
CA LYS A 42 -14.18 11.30 -1.10
C LYS A 42 -13.41 10.57 0.01
N TRP A 43 -12.07 10.62 -0.05
CA TRP A 43 -11.21 10.09 0.99
C TRP A 43 -11.35 10.90 2.28
N VAL A 44 -11.49 10.17 3.38
CA VAL A 44 -11.40 10.70 4.74
C VAL A 44 -10.02 10.33 5.27
N TYR A 45 -9.17 11.32 5.49
CA TYR A 45 -7.84 11.16 6.07
C TYR A 45 -7.95 11.30 7.59
N HIS A 46 -7.63 10.22 8.31
CA HIS A 46 -7.68 10.18 9.78
C HIS A 46 -6.37 10.63 10.42
N GLY A 47 -5.31 10.76 9.61
CA GLY A 47 -3.97 11.12 10.07
C GLY A 47 -3.23 9.93 10.68
N VAL A 48 -2.22 10.23 11.49
CA VAL A 48 -1.32 9.26 12.11
C VAL A 48 -2.06 8.42 13.16
N ILE A 49 -1.91 7.10 13.07
CA ILE A 49 -2.40 6.20 14.12
C ILE A 49 -1.38 6.10 15.25
N ASN A 50 -1.85 5.99 16.49
CA ASN A 50 -0.98 5.78 17.65
C ASN A 50 -1.23 4.39 18.26
N PRO A 51 -0.42 3.37 17.89
CA PRO A 51 -0.58 2.02 18.41
C PRO A 51 -0.13 1.80 19.87
N ASN A 52 0.23 2.85 20.63
CA ASN A 52 0.83 2.76 21.96
C ASN A 52 2.03 1.79 21.98
N ILE A 53 3.00 2.02 21.10
CA ILE A 53 4.25 1.25 21.08
C ILE A 53 5.05 1.64 22.33
N PRO A 54 5.49 0.69 23.18
CA PRO A 54 6.16 0.99 24.46
C PRO A 54 7.45 1.81 24.39
N GLU A 55 7.96 2.08 23.18
CA GLU A 55 9.21 2.77 22.90
C GLU A 55 8.97 3.64 21.66
N ASP A 56 9.45 4.90 21.65
CA ASP A 56 9.30 5.86 20.54
C ASP A 56 10.04 5.38 19.27
N GLY A 57 9.44 4.41 18.57
CA GLY A 57 10.01 3.72 17.43
C GLY A 57 9.36 4.08 16.11
N SER A 58 10.13 3.98 15.02
CA SER A 58 9.63 4.06 13.65
C SER A 58 8.85 2.79 13.32
N ILE A 59 7.74 2.92 12.59
CA ILE A 59 6.89 1.80 12.16
C ILE A 59 6.56 1.93 10.67
N LYS A 60 6.69 0.83 9.94
CA LYS A 60 6.49 0.79 8.48
C LYS A 60 6.04 -0.59 7.99
N ASP A 61 5.76 -0.69 6.68
CA ASP A 61 5.34 -1.91 6.00
C ASP A 61 4.17 -2.63 6.71
N PRO A 62 3.03 -1.95 6.96
CA PRO A 62 1.91 -2.58 7.66
C PRO A 62 1.24 -3.61 6.75
N GLU A 63 0.85 -4.76 7.30
CA GLU A 63 0.02 -5.74 6.59
C GLU A 63 -1.04 -6.38 7.46
N PHE A 64 -2.29 -6.36 7.00
CA PHE A 64 -3.37 -7.10 7.65
C PHE A 64 -3.11 -8.61 7.56
N VAL A 65 -3.30 -9.32 8.67
CA VAL A 65 -3.33 -10.78 8.69
C VAL A 65 -4.55 -11.25 7.91
N ARG A 66 -4.40 -12.25 7.03
CA ARG A 66 -5.47 -12.71 6.13
C ARG A 66 -5.69 -14.20 6.17
N TYR A 67 -6.84 -14.63 5.67
CA TYR A 67 -7.08 -15.99 5.23
C TYR A 67 -6.54 -16.20 3.79
N PRO A 68 -6.35 -17.46 3.34
CA PRO A 68 -5.95 -17.78 1.97
C PRO A 68 -6.81 -17.13 0.89
N ASN A 69 -8.12 -17.02 1.13
CA ASN A 69 -9.06 -16.42 0.18
C ASN A 69 -9.03 -14.87 0.15
N HIS A 70 -7.98 -14.24 0.70
CA HIS A 70 -7.75 -12.79 0.79
C HIS A 70 -8.57 -12.02 1.83
N THR A 71 -9.60 -12.64 2.42
CA THR A 71 -10.39 -12.00 3.48
C THR A 71 -9.53 -11.76 4.72
N ALA A 72 -9.82 -10.68 5.46
CA ALA A 72 -9.07 -10.36 6.66
C ALA A 72 -9.34 -11.39 7.77
N PHE A 73 -8.28 -11.76 8.46
CA PHE A 73 -8.39 -12.56 9.66
C PHE A 73 -9.00 -11.72 10.79
N GLN A 74 -10.09 -12.22 11.35
CA GLN A 74 -10.72 -11.66 12.53
C GLN A 74 -10.87 -12.78 13.56
N ASP A 75 -10.45 -12.53 14.78
CA ASP A 75 -10.60 -13.52 15.84
C ASP A 75 -12.02 -13.54 16.43
N GLU A 76 -12.26 -14.47 17.35
CA GLU A 76 -13.56 -14.64 18.02
C GLU A 76 -13.99 -13.43 18.87
N GLU A 77 -13.06 -12.53 19.20
CA GLU A 77 -13.32 -11.30 19.96
C GLU A 77 -13.58 -10.09 19.03
N GLY A 78 -13.51 -10.29 17.72
CA GLY A 78 -13.73 -9.26 16.70
C GLY A 78 -12.51 -8.41 16.38
N PHE A 79 -11.30 -8.80 16.82
CA PHE A 79 -10.08 -8.07 16.51
C PHE A 79 -9.49 -8.47 15.15
N TYR A 80 -9.10 -7.45 14.39
CA TYR A 80 -8.19 -7.55 13.25
C TYR A 80 -6.75 -7.41 13.73
N TYR A 81 -5.83 -8.03 13.01
CA TYR A 81 -4.40 -8.03 13.32
C TYR A 81 -3.61 -7.45 12.15
N ILE A 82 -2.56 -6.70 12.47
CA ILE A 82 -1.63 -6.12 11.52
C ILE A 82 -0.22 -6.56 11.94
N VAL A 83 0.56 -7.10 11.02
CA VAL A 83 2.01 -7.27 11.18
C VAL A 83 2.71 -6.07 10.57
N ALA A 84 3.77 -5.56 11.19
CA ALA A 84 4.49 -4.39 10.68
C ALA A 84 5.97 -4.45 11.06
N SER A 85 6.82 -3.80 10.28
CA SER A 85 8.22 -3.55 10.64
C SER A 85 8.29 -2.48 11.72
N ILE A 86 8.85 -2.79 12.90
CA ILE A 86 9.04 -1.83 14.00
C ILE A 86 10.53 -1.68 14.32
N PHE A 87 10.99 -0.43 14.28
CA PHE A 87 12.33 -0.02 14.67
C PHE A 87 12.31 0.44 16.12
N ARG A 88 12.96 -0.32 16.99
CA ARG A 88 13.05 -0.02 18.42
C ARG A 88 14.22 0.91 18.71
N THR A 89 14.15 1.61 19.83
CA THR A 89 15.18 2.56 20.28
C THR A 89 16.50 1.88 20.64
N ASP A 90 16.48 0.57 20.90
CA ASP A 90 17.67 -0.27 21.08
C ASP A 90 18.32 -0.70 19.75
N ASN A 91 17.89 -0.11 18.63
CA ASN A 91 18.27 -0.44 17.25
C ASN A 91 17.85 -1.86 16.80
N ALA A 92 16.95 -2.54 17.52
CA ALA A 92 16.37 -3.79 17.03
C ALA A 92 15.29 -3.48 15.97
N MET A 93 15.45 -4.07 14.78
CA MET A 93 14.41 -4.14 13.76
C MET A 93 13.66 -5.46 13.92
N LEU A 94 12.40 -5.40 14.34
CA LEU A 94 11.57 -6.58 14.57
C LEU A 94 10.24 -6.44 13.85
N THR A 95 9.65 -7.56 13.47
CA THR A 95 8.23 -7.60 13.14
C THR A 95 7.42 -7.46 14.42
N GLY A 96 6.57 -6.44 14.50
CA GLY A 96 5.58 -6.25 15.56
C GLY A 96 4.19 -6.70 15.15
N ILE A 97 3.31 -6.90 16.14
CA ILE A 97 1.90 -7.18 15.92
C ILE A 97 1.05 -6.08 16.55
N LEU A 98 0.22 -5.44 15.74
CA LEU A 98 -0.82 -4.54 16.18
C LEU A 98 -2.18 -5.25 16.11
N LYS A 99 -3.12 -4.82 16.93
CA LYS A 99 -4.54 -5.19 16.80
C LYS A 99 -5.45 -3.98 16.83
N THR A 100 -6.60 -4.11 16.16
CA THR A 100 -7.69 -3.12 16.16
C THR A 100 -9.04 -3.81 16.04
N ARG A 101 -10.10 -3.17 16.54
CA ARG A 101 -11.49 -3.64 16.40
C ARG A 101 -12.37 -2.65 15.63
N ASP A 102 -11.90 -1.42 15.46
CA ASP A 102 -12.70 -0.29 14.99
C ASP A 102 -11.96 0.60 13.98
N PHE A 103 -10.69 0.30 13.69
CA PHE A 103 -9.81 1.09 12.84
C PHE A 103 -9.56 2.52 13.35
N ASN A 104 -9.97 2.84 14.58
CA ASN A 104 -9.70 4.14 15.22
C ASN A 104 -8.66 4.00 16.33
N SER A 105 -8.62 2.83 16.98
CA SER A 105 -7.70 2.50 18.05
C SER A 105 -6.85 1.30 17.68
N TYR A 106 -5.54 1.43 17.93
CA TYR A 106 -4.56 0.39 17.66
C TYR A 106 -3.80 0.08 18.93
N THR A 107 -3.41 -1.19 19.11
CA THR A 107 -2.60 -1.60 20.26
C THR A 107 -1.53 -2.56 19.78
N CYS A 108 -0.27 -2.24 20.05
CA CYS A 108 0.84 -3.17 19.91
C CYS A 108 0.73 -4.25 20.99
N ILE A 109 0.66 -5.52 20.59
CA ILE A 109 0.55 -6.66 21.51
C ILE A 109 1.87 -7.41 21.71
N GLY A 110 2.90 -7.04 20.96
CA GLY A 110 4.26 -7.54 21.13
C GLY A 110 5.03 -7.64 19.82
N TYR A 111 6.21 -8.24 19.92
CA TYR A 111 7.16 -8.38 18.83
C TYR A 111 7.53 -9.83 18.64
N MET A 112 7.88 -10.19 17.41
CA MET A 112 8.50 -11.47 17.13
C MET A 112 9.77 -11.66 17.99
N PRO A 113 10.14 -12.91 18.30
CA PRO A 113 11.34 -13.20 19.08
C PRO A 113 12.62 -12.58 18.52
N LEU A 114 13.61 -12.34 19.39
CA LEU A 114 14.88 -11.72 19.00
C LEU A 114 15.68 -12.50 17.94
N GLN A 115 15.50 -13.83 17.83
CA GLN A 115 16.11 -14.59 16.73
C GLN A 115 15.54 -14.23 15.34
N MET A 116 14.43 -13.49 15.30
CA MET A 116 13.83 -12.92 14.09
C MET A 116 14.17 -11.43 13.91
N LYS A 117 15.25 -10.96 14.55
CA LYS A 117 15.80 -9.62 14.25
C LYS A 117 16.13 -9.51 12.77
N GLY A 118 15.84 -8.34 12.19
CA GLY A 118 16.06 -8.06 10.76
C GLY A 118 14.99 -8.60 9.82
N LYS A 119 14.05 -9.42 10.29
CA LYS A 119 12.93 -9.92 9.48
C LYS A 119 11.84 -8.84 9.44
N ILE A 120 11.71 -8.18 8.29
CA ILE A 120 10.85 -7.01 8.06
C ILE A 120 9.96 -7.20 6.83
N ALA A 121 9.23 -6.16 6.43
CA ALA A 121 8.23 -6.18 5.36
C ALA A 121 7.32 -7.42 5.43
N PRO A 122 6.68 -7.66 6.59
CA PRO A 122 6.03 -8.92 6.86
C PRO A 122 4.69 -9.06 6.11
N TYR A 123 4.35 -10.29 5.71
CA TYR A 123 3.00 -10.67 5.29
C TYR A 123 2.57 -11.92 6.02
N CYS A 124 1.37 -11.90 6.60
CA CYS A 124 0.90 -13.00 7.43
C CYS A 124 -0.43 -13.58 6.93
N ILE A 125 -0.45 -14.90 6.75
CA ILE A 125 -1.63 -15.68 6.37
C ILE A 125 -1.94 -16.72 7.44
N TYR A 126 -3.18 -16.76 7.90
CA TYR A 126 -3.69 -17.81 8.80
C TYR A 126 -4.33 -18.92 7.97
N ASN A 127 -3.77 -20.12 8.04
CA ASN A 127 -4.31 -21.30 7.38
C ASN A 127 -5.24 -22.06 8.34
N PRO A 128 -6.56 -22.11 8.08
CA PRO A 128 -7.50 -22.81 8.95
C PRO A 128 -7.32 -24.33 8.92
N GLU A 129 -6.77 -24.90 7.85
CA GLU A 129 -6.63 -26.36 7.69
C GLU A 129 -5.68 -26.99 8.71
N ASP A 130 -4.62 -26.28 9.07
CA ASP A 130 -3.62 -26.71 10.05
C ASP A 130 -3.53 -25.79 11.28
N SER A 131 -4.38 -24.76 11.33
CA SER A 131 -4.44 -23.77 12.42
C SER A 131 -3.11 -23.05 12.67
N LYS A 132 -2.35 -22.74 11.61
CA LYS A 132 -1.07 -22.03 11.70
C LYS A 132 -1.11 -20.66 11.05
N PHE A 133 -0.24 -19.79 11.53
CA PHE A 133 0.09 -18.51 10.92
C PHE A 133 1.41 -18.64 10.17
N TYR A 134 1.41 -18.30 8.89
CA TYR A 134 2.60 -18.27 8.05
C TYR A 134 2.98 -16.80 7.83
N LEU A 135 4.13 -16.40 8.35
CA LEU A 135 4.69 -15.05 8.24
C LEU A 135 5.83 -15.08 7.22
N TYR A 136 5.56 -14.57 6.03
CA TYR A 136 6.58 -14.33 5.02
C TYR A 136 7.23 -12.99 5.29
N TYR A 137 8.54 -12.90 5.08
CA TYR A 137 9.31 -11.71 5.44
C TYR A 137 10.46 -11.47 4.46
N SER A 138 11.02 -10.27 4.53
CA SER A 138 12.28 -9.86 3.93
C SER A 138 13.36 -9.72 5.01
N ASP A 139 14.50 -10.38 4.83
CA ASP A 139 15.63 -10.33 5.76
C ASP A 139 16.58 -9.16 5.44
N TRP A 140 16.46 -8.09 6.21
CA TRP A 140 17.27 -6.87 6.09
C TRP A 140 18.73 -7.07 6.52
N GLU A 141 18.98 -7.93 7.51
CA GLU A 141 20.36 -8.19 7.98
C GLU A 141 21.17 -9.02 6.97
N ASN A 142 20.49 -9.68 6.04
CA ASN A 142 21.10 -10.53 5.02
C ASN A 142 20.84 -10.02 3.58
N THR A 143 20.84 -8.71 3.40
CA THR A 143 20.69 -8.11 2.06
C THR A 143 21.89 -8.41 1.15
N VAL A 144 21.61 -8.49 -0.15
CA VAL A 144 22.62 -8.68 -1.20
C VAL A 144 22.67 -7.43 -2.06
N ASN A 145 23.84 -6.80 -2.11
CA ASN A 145 24.07 -5.63 -2.94
C ASN A 145 24.37 -6.05 -4.39
N ARG A 146 23.51 -5.66 -5.32
CA ARG A 146 23.67 -5.86 -6.78
C ARG A 146 23.55 -4.51 -7.49
N SER A 147 22.88 -4.48 -8.65
CA SER A 147 22.38 -3.22 -9.25
C SER A 147 21.27 -2.57 -8.42
N THR A 148 20.65 -3.33 -7.51
CA THR A 148 19.74 -2.86 -6.46
C THR A 148 19.96 -3.69 -5.19
N ILE A 149 19.52 -3.17 -4.04
CA ILE A 149 19.60 -3.87 -2.75
C ILE A 149 18.40 -4.80 -2.65
N LEU A 150 18.65 -6.11 -2.54
CA LEU A 150 17.60 -7.10 -2.35
C LEU A 150 17.74 -7.80 -1.01
N ALA A 151 16.63 -8.03 -0.31
CA ALA A 151 16.59 -8.92 0.84
C ALA A 151 16.47 -10.38 0.41
N ARG A 152 16.75 -11.28 1.36
CA ARG A 152 16.34 -12.68 1.24
C ARG A 152 14.93 -12.84 1.76
N LEU A 153 14.05 -13.45 0.97
CA LEU A 153 12.73 -13.83 1.41
C LEU A 153 12.81 -15.09 2.26
N GLY A 154 12.04 -15.11 3.36
CA GLY A 154 11.92 -16.28 4.20
C GLY A 154 10.52 -16.47 4.78
N LEU A 155 10.41 -17.50 5.59
CA LEU A 155 9.16 -17.91 6.23
C LEU A 155 9.39 -18.15 7.72
N ALA A 156 8.51 -17.63 8.55
CA ALA A 156 8.34 -18.07 9.92
C ALA A 156 6.93 -18.62 10.13
N VAL A 157 6.77 -19.54 11.07
CA VAL A 157 5.48 -20.17 11.37
C VAL A 157 5.17 -20.00 12.84
N GLY A 158 3.96 -19.51 13.14
CA GLY A 158 3.42 -19.34 14.47
C GLY A 158 2.11 -20.10 14.67
N THR A 159 1.72 -20.29 15.92
CA THR A 159 0.47 -20.99 16.30
C THR A 159 -0.54 -20.06 16.95
N ASN A 160 -0.14 -18.85 17.34
CA ASN A 160 -1.03 -17.88 17.97
C ASN A 160 -0.59 -16.45 17.69
N ILE A 161 -1.35 -15.72 16.86
CA ILE A 161 -1.07 -14.31 16.55
C ILE A 161 -1.14 -13.39 17.78
N ARG A 162 -1.87 -13.78 18.83
CA ARG A 162 -1.92 -13.02 20.11
C ARG A 162 -0.66 -13.19 20.96
N ASN A 163 0.16 -14.18 20.64
CA ASN A 163 1.43 -14.45 21.28
C ASN A 163 2.54 -14.52 20.22
N PRO A 164 3.10 -13.36 19.80
CA PRO A 164 4.16 -13.32 18.79
C PRO A 164 5.36 -14.23 19.11
N ALA A 165 5.60 -14.55 20.39
CA ALA A 165 6.69 -15.44 20.79
C ALA A 165 6.56 -16.89 20.24
N THR A 166 5.40 -17.25 19.72
CA THR A 166 5.17 -18.58 19.11
C THR A 166 5.76 -18.73 17.70
N PHE A 167 6.15 -17.63 17.05
CA PHE A 167 6.72 -17.69 15.70
C PHE A 167 8.15 -18.23 15.72
N THR A 168 8.42 -19.17 14.82
CA THR A 168 9.74 -19.77 14.63
C THR A 168 10.16 -19.62 13.17
N ASP A 169 11.39 -19.16 12.94
CA ASP A 169 11.98 -19.06 11.60
C ASP A 169 12.16 -20.46 10.99
N VAL A 170 11.63 -20.66 9.79
CA VAL A 170 11.72 -21.91 9.00
C VAL A 170 12.86 -21.82 7.98
N GLY A 171 13.35 -20.62 7.69
CA GLY A 171 14.42 -20.36 6.75
C GLY A 171 13.95 -19.67 5.46
N TYR A 172 14.86 -19.60 4.50
CA TYR A 172 14.64 -18.87 3.25
C TYR A 172 13.76 -19.63 2.26
N LEU A 173 13.08 -18.87 1.42
CA LEU A 173 12.32 -19.41 0.30
C LEU A 173 13.27 -19.97 -0.77
N THR A 174 12.72 -20.81 -1.65
CA THR A 174 13.32 -21.23 -2.92
C THR A 174 12.30 -20.97 -4.02
N ILE A 175 12.69 -20.17 -5.01
CA ILE A 175 11.91 -19.79 -6.17
C ILE A 175 12.57 -20.45 -7.37
N GLU A 176 12.01 -21.58 -7.80
CA GLU A 176 12.46 -22.29 -8.98
C GLU A 176 12.23 -21.44 -10.23
N GLU A 177 13.12 -21.58 -11.21
CA GLU A 177 13.05 -20.87 -12.50
C GLU A 177 13.05 -19.33 -12.36
N SER A 178 13.51 -18.82 -11.21
CA SER A 178 13.63 -17.38 -10.96
C SER A 178 14.57 -16.72 -11.98
N PRO A 179 14.22 -15.53 -12.53
CA PRO A 179 15.17 -14.73 -13.28
C PRO A 179 16.37 -14.34 -12.40
N GLU A 180 17.50 -14.05 -13.04
CA GLU A 180 18.75 -13.74 -12.33
C GLU A 180 18.57 -12.63 -11.28
N VAL A 181 17.76 -11.61 -11.58
CA VAL A 181 17.49 -10.48 -10.68
C VAL A 181 16.98 -10.93 -9.32
N LEU A 182 16.08 -11.91 -9.27
CA LEU A 182 15.57 -12.47 -8.03
C LEU A 182 16.54 -13.50 -7.46
N ALA A 183 17.25 -14.27 -8.30
CA ALA A 183 17.86 -15.54 -7.87
C ALA A 183 16.84 -16.38 -7.04
N PRO A 184 17.17 -17.54 -6.46
CA PRO A 184 16.10 -18.40 -5.95
C PRO A 184 15.46 -17.87 -4.66
N HIS A 185 15.82 -16.71 -4.14
CA HIS A 185 15.32 -16.27 -2.83
C HIS A 185 15.37 -14.77 -2.58
N PHE A 186 15.67 -13.92 -3.57
CA PHE A 186 15.70 -12.48 -3.33
C PHE A 186 14.38 -11.80 -3.67
N GLY A 187 14.07 -10.75 -2.92
CA GLY A 187 12.88 -9.95 -3.10
C GLY A 187 12.50 -9.18 -1.84
N TRP A 188 11.49 -8.34 -2.00
CA TRP A 188 10.87 -7.54 -0.96
C TRP A 188 9.35 -7.72 -0.97
N ASP A 189 8.71 -7.37 0.14
CA ASP A 189 7.25 -7.20 0.27
C ASP A 189 6.44 -8.38 -0.30
N PRO A 190 6.60 -9.61 0.24
CA PRO A 190 5.79 -10.74 -0.21
C PRO A 190 4.31 -10.45 0.02
N TYR A 191 3.44 -10.72 -0.96
CA TYR A 191 1.99 -10.63 -0.77
C TYR A 191 1.29 -11.85 -1.35
N ILE A 192 0.57 -12.62 -0.52
CA ILE A 192 0.11 -13.96 -0.88
C ILE A 192 -1.40 -14.08 -0.93
N VAL A 193 -1.94 -14.70 -1.98
CA VAL A 193 -3.35 -15.06 -2.07
C VAL A 193 -3.51 -16.46 -2.66
N ASN A 194 -4.54 -17.17 -2.21
CA ASN A 194 -4.96 -18.41 -2.81
C ASN A 194 -6.13 -18.16 -3.79
N ILE A 195 -5.96 -18.65 -5.02
CA ILE A 195 -6.98 -18.55 -6.08
C ILE A 195 -7.20 -19.95 -6.63
N GLY A 196 -8.38 -20.51 -6.35
CA GLY A 196 -8.67 -21.91 -6.63
C GLY A 196 -7.87 -22.82 -5.71
N ASN A 197 -6.91 -23.58 -6.26
CA ASN A 197 -6.03 -24.48 -5.51
C ASN A 197 -4.56 -24.07 -5.66
N THR A 198 -4.29 -22.80 -5.96
CA THR A 198 -2.93 -22.30 -6.18
C THR A 198 -2.70 -21.05 -5.36
N TYR A 199 -1.61 -21.06 -4.58
CA TYR A 199 -1.11 -19.88 -3.92
C TYR A 199 -0.28 -19.07 -4.91
N TYR A 200 -0.52 -17.78 -4.96
CA TYR A 200 0.26 -16.82 -5.70
C TYR A 200 0.89 -15.83 -4.73
N MET A 201 2.14 -15.45 -4.99
CA MET A 201 2.83 -14.41 -4.25
C MET A 201 3.31 -13.33 -5.21
N LEU A 202 2.99 -12.08 -4.90
CA LEU A 202 3.62 -10.90 -5.50
C LEU A 202 4.88 -10.54 -4.70
N ILE A 203 5.95 -10.19 -5.39
CA ILE A 203 7.25 -9.86 -4.81
C ILE A 203 7.79 -8.59 -5.46
N SER A 204 8.15 -7.59 -4.65
CA SER A 204 8.83 -6.38 -5.11
C SER A 204 10.33 -6.64 -5.35
N ALA A 205 10.90 -6.05 -6.40
CA ALA A 205 12.36 -6.03 -6.63
C ALA A 205 12.98 -4.66 -6.28
N ALA A 206 12.63 -4.09 -5.11
CA ALA A 206 13.10 -2.82 -4.50
C ALA A 206 13.05 -1.53 -5.33
N ARG A 207 13.04 -1.58 -6.67
CA ARG A 207 13.19 -0.43 -7.58
C ARG A 207 12.64 -0.61 -8.99
N TYR A 208 12.23 -1.80 -9.43
CA TYR A 208 12.04 -2.03 -10.88
C TYR A 208 10.78 -2.76 -11.29
N GLU A 209 10.38 -3.79 -10.56
CA GLU A 209 9.35 -4.72 -11.01
C GLU A 209 8.68 -5.38 -9.81
N VAL A 210 7.41 -5.74 -10.03
CA VAL A 210 6.68 -6.68 -9.19
C VAL A 210 6.59 -7.99 -9.94
N HIS A 211 7.03 -9.06 -9.29
CA HIS A 211 7.07 -10.40 -9.85
C HIS A 211 5.97 -11.26 -9.26
N LEU A 212 5.52 -12.25 -10.04
CA LEU A 212 4.53 -13.23 -9.65
C LEU A 212 5.20 -14.61 -9.56
N VAL A 213 5.05 -15.25 -8.42
CA VAL A 213 5.44 -16.64 -8.18
C VAL A 213 4.23 -17.44 -7.68
N LYS A 214 4.30 -18.77 -7.74
CA LYS A 214 3.22 -19.65 -7.31
C LYS A 214 3.70 -20.85 -6.50
N ALA A 215 2.80 -21.43 -5.72
CA ALA A 215 2.99 -22.68 -5.00
C ALA A 215 1.68 -23.45 -4.87
N GLU A 216 1.76 -24.77 -4.70
CA GLU A 216 0.59 -25.61 -4.42
C GLU A 216 0.19 -25.55 -2.94
N THR A 217 1.15 -25.29 -2.06
CA THR A 217 0.95 -25.22 -0.61
C THR A 217 1.74 -24.04 -0.03
N LEU A 218 1.32 -23.58 1.15
CA LEU A 218 2.13 -22.64 1.93
C LEU A 218 3.41 -23.34 2.40
N GLY A 219 4.55 -22.70 2.18
CA GLY A 219 5.85 -23.20 2.56
C GLY A 219 6.98 -22.37 1.98
N THR A 220 8.16 -22.97 1.90
CA THR A 220 9.37 -22.33 1.36
C THR A 220 9.58 -22.58 -0.13
N ALA A 221 8.90 -23.54 -0.74
CA ALA A 221 9.06 -23.87 -2.15
C ALA A 221 8.04 -23.13 -3.03
N TRP A 222 8.54 -22.37 -4.00
CA TRP A 222 7.79 -21.57 -4.96
C TRP A 222 8.37 -21.76 -6.36
N SER A 223 7.57 -21.47 -7.38
CA SER A 223 8.03 -21.46 -8.77
C SER A 223 7.70 -20.11 -9.41
N TYR A 224 8.63 -19.59 -10.18
CA TYR A 224 8.44 -18.34 -10.90
C TYR A 224 7.33 -18.46 -11.95
N VAL A 225 6.57 -17.38 -12.15
CA VAL A 225 5.55 -17.31 -13.21
C VAL A 225 5.93 -16.27 -14.24
N LYS A 226 6.06 -15.00 -13.84
CA LYS A 226 6.32 -13.85 -14.73
C LYS A 226 6.55 -12.57 -13.94
N THR A 227 7.00 -11.52 -14.63
CA THR A 227 6.83 -10.14 -14.17
C THR A 227 5.35 -9.76 -14.25
N ALA A 228 4.79 -9.29 -13.14
CA ALA A 228 3.39 -8.86 -13.03
C ALA A 228 3.21 -7.41 -13.49
N VAL A 229 4.09 -6.51 -13.03
CA VAL A 229 4.09 -5.08 -13.35
C VAL A 229 5.54 -4.60 -13.46
N THR A 230 5.80 -3.70 -14.41
CA THR A 230 7.10 -3.03 -14.60
C THR A 230 7.04 -1.57 -14.16
N GLY A 231 8.16 -1.03 -13.70
CA GLY A 231 8.31 0.37 -13.26
C GLY A 231 8.87 0.49 -11.84
N GLU A 232 9.25 1.69 -11.43
CA GLU A 232 9.77 1.97 -10.08
C GLU A 232 8.64 1.95 -9.03
N LEU A 233 8.12 0.75 -8.81
CA LEU A 233 6.91 0.44 -8.06
C LEU A 233 7.20 -0.70 -7.09
N GLU A 234 6.67 -0.61 -5.88
CA GLU A 234 6.90 -1.58 -4.82
C GLU A 234 5.70 -1.68 -3.87
N ASN A 235 5.80 -2.58 -2.90
CA ASN A 235 4.81 -2.87 -1.87
C ASN A 235 3.36 -3.05 -2.41
N PRO A 236 3.05 -4.21 -3.01
CA PRO A 236 1.70 -4.50 -3.51
C PRO A 236 0.68 -4.63 -2.38
N ALA A 237 -0.37 -3.81 -2.41
CA ALA A 237 -1.53 -3.94 -1.53
C ALA A 237 -2.77 -4.31 -2.35
N LEU A 238 -3.32 -5.51 -2.12
CA LEU A 238 -4.46 -6.03 -2.87
C LEU A 238 -5.81 -5.80 -2.18
N PHE A 239 -6.82 -5.59 -3.00
CA PHE A 239 -8.23 -5.69 -2.62
C PHE A 239 -9.07 -6.24 -3.77
N ARG A 240 -10.27 -6.72 -3.44
CA ARG A 240 -11.22 -7.27 -4.41
C ARG A 240 -12.52 -6.50 -4.33
N LEU A 241 -12.99 -6.03 -5.49
CA LEU A 241 -14.33 -5.48 -5.66
C LEU A 241 -15.02 -6.28 -6.76
N ASP A 242 -16.25 -6.71 -6.48
CA ASP A 242 -17.01 -7.60 -7.34
C ASP A 242 -16.18 -8.84 -7.75
N SER A 243 -16.02 -9.08 -9.05
CA SER A 243 -15.22 -10.16 -9.62
C SER A 243 -13.81 -9.75 -10.02
N ARG A 244 -13.33 -8.54 -9.64
CA ARG A 244 -12.04 -8.01 -10.07
C ARG A 244 -11.07 -7.82 -8.92
N TRP A 245 -9.82 -8.13 -9.21
CA TRP A 245 -8.68 -7.83 -8.35
C TRP A 245 -8.18 -6.43 -8.64
N TYR A 246 -7.83 -5.72 -7.58
CA TYR A 246 -7.20 -4.42 -7.64
C TYR A 246 -5.92 -4.45 -6.81
N MET A 247 -4.91 -3.73 -7.28
CA MET A 247 -3.60 -3.63 -6.66
C MET A 247 -3.19 -2.17 -6.59
N LEU A 248 -2.89 -1.71 -5.38
CA LEU A 248 -2.17 -0.47 -5.15
C LEU A 248 -0.68 -0.78 -5.13
N LEU A 249 0.10 0.01 -5.87
CA LEU A 249 1.56 -0.05 -5.85
C LEU A 249 2.11 1.31 -5.45
N GLY A 250 2.97 1.32 -4.44
CA GLY A 250 3.67 2.53 -4.03
C GLY A 250 4.67 2.94 -5.10
N ILE A 251 4.72 4.24 -5.41
CA ILE A 251 5.69 4.80 -6.34
C ILE A 251 6.98 5.08 -5.54
N HIS A 252 8.10 4.49 -5.95
CA HIS A 252 9.37 4.70 -5.27
C HIS A 252 9.74 6.19 -5.27
N ASP A 253 10.05 6.74 -4.10
CA ASP A 253 10.28 8.18 -3.87
C ASP A 253 9.20 9.11 -4.48
N GLY A 254 7.99 8.57 -4.65
CA GLY A 254 6.88 9.24 -5.33
C GLY A 254 5.88 9.91 -4.39
N ILE A 255 4.84 10.51 -4.99
CA ILE A 255 3.83 11.29 -4.27
C ILE A 255 2.59 10.45 -3.87
N GLY A 256 2.59 9.14 -4.13
CA GLY A 256 1.40 8.32 -3.94
C GLY A 256 1.49 6.93 -4.55
N TYR A 257 0.31 6.39 -4.88
CA TYR A 257 0.15 5.00 -5.30
C TYR A 257 -0.55 4.91 -6.66
N ASP A 258 -0.04 4.05 -7.54
CA ASP A 258 -0.70 3.69 -8.79
C ASP A 258 -1.73 2.58 -8.54
N LEU A 259 -2.86 2.63 -9.26
CA LEU A 259 -3.90 1.62 -9.18
C LEU A 259 -3.88 0.73 -10.43
N TYR A 260 -3.83 -0.58 -10.22
CA TYR A 260 -3.93 -1.61 -11.25
C TYR A 260 -5.15 -2.49 -11.01
N PHE A 261 -5.64 -3.14 -12.07
CA PHE A 261 -6.69 -4.16 -11.96
C PHE A 261 -6.35 -5.41 -12.76
N SER A 262 -6.96 -6.53 -12.37
CA SER A 262 -6.92 -7.81 -13.06
C SER A 262 -8.25 -8.56 -12.94
N GLU A 263 -8.64 -9.27 -14.00
CA GLU A 263 -9.83 -10.16 -13.99
C GLU A 263 -9.46 -11.60 -13.61
N ASP A 264 -8.20 -11.99 -13.79
CA ASP A 264 -7.71 -13.37 -13.62
C ASP A 264 -6.49 -13.49 -12.71
N PHE A 265 -6.05 -12.37 -12.12
CA PHE A 265 -4.86 -12.22 -11.27
C PHE A 265 -3.50 -12.36 -11.98
N LEU A 266 -3.47 -12.88 -13.21
CA LEU A 266 -2.25 -13.15 -13.97
C LEU A 266 -1.84 -11.97 -14.85
N TYR A 267 -2.79 -11.12 -15.23
CA TYR A 267 -2.56 -9.97 -16.09
C TYR A 267 -3.09 -8.69 -15.46
N TRP A 268 -2.17 -7.77 -15.16
CA TRP A 268 -2.45 -6.50 -14.52
C TRP A 268 -2.46 -5.37 -15.54
N LYS A 269 -3.46 -4.51 -15.45
CA LYS A 269 -3.61 -3.31 -16.28
C LYS A 269 -3.64 -2.08 -15.38
N LEU A 270 -2.85 -1.07 -15.73
CA LEU A 270 -2.89 0.23 -15.06
C LEU A 270 -4.28 0.85 -15.24
N VAL A 271 -4.94 1.18 -14.14
CA VAL A 271 -6.18 1.95 -14.10
C VAL A 271 -5.85 3.44 -14.11
N LYS A 272 -5.05 3.89 -13.13
CA LYS A 272 -4.76 5.31 -12.93
C LYS A 272 -3.44 5.49 -12.19
N LYS A 273 -2.65 6.47 -12.64
CA LYS A 273 -1.42 6.87 -11.95
C LYS A 273 -1.72 7.82 -10.80
N ASN A 274 -0.94 7.74 -9.73
CA ASN A 274 -1.11 8.54 -8.51
C ASN A 274 -2.58 8.58 -8.06
N TRP A 275 -3.23 7.42 -8.09
CA TRP A 275 -4.66 7.27 -7.80
C TRP A 275 -4.97 7.60 -6.34
N PHE A 276 -4.08 7.22 -5.41
CA PHE A 276 -4.12 7.66 -4.02
C PHE A 276 -2.95 8.60 -3.72
N LYS A 277 -3.25 9.69 -3.01
CA LYS A 277 -2.31 10.67 -2.47
C LYS A 277 -2.81 11.15 -1.12
N ASP A 278 -1.92 11.72 -0.32
CA ASP A 278 -2.25 12.50 0.87
C ASP A 278 -1.54 13.85 0.75
N GLU A 279 -2.30 14.91 0.50
CA GLU A 279 -1.78 16.25 0.21
C GLU A 279 -1.00 16.87 1.40
N GLN A 280 -1.06 16.26 2.58
CA GLN A 280 -0.21 16.66 3.72
C GLN A 280 1.26 16.29 3.51
N TYR A 281 1.55 15.33 2.62
CA TYR A 281 2.88 14.79 2.41
C TYR A 281 3.33 14.97 0.97
N SER A 282 4.50 15.58 0.76
CA SER A 282 5.08 15.75 -0.57
C SER A 282 5.65 14.46 -1.16
N ILE A 283 5.90 13.45 -0.31
CA ILE A 283 6.34 12.11 -0.68
C ILE A 283 5.54 11.13 0.19
N LEU A 284 5.01 10.09 -0.43
CA LEU A 284 4.39 8.96 0.25
C LEU A 284 5.28 7.72 0.04
N PRO A 285 6.10 7.35 1.03
CA PRO A 285 6.93 6.16 0.92
C PRO A 285 6.05 4.93 0.68
N ALA A 286 6.55 4.02 -0.15
CA ALA A 286 5.86 2.77 -0.42
C ALA A 286 5.84 1.88 0.83
N GLY A 287 4.66 1.38 1.16
CA GLY A 287 4.42 0.61 2.38
C GLY A 287 3.00 0.87 2.88
N SER A 288 2.09 -0.02 2.53
CA SER A 288 0.69 0.11 2.82
C SER A 288 -0.03 -1.23 2.74
N THR A 289 -1.18 -1.28 3.36
CA THR A 289 -2.14 -2.37 3.24
C THR A 289 -3.54 -1.81 3.20
N CYS A 290 -4.50 -2.61 2.77
CA CYS A 290 -5.88 -2.19 2.74
C CYS A 290 -6.86 -3.30 3.10
N ILE A 291 -8.04 -2.92 3.56
CA ILE A 291 -9.10 -3.84 3.92
C ILE A 291 -10.45 -3.22 3.59
N ILE A 292 -11.40 -4.03 3.13
CA ILE A 292 -12.81 -3.64 3.09
C ILE A 292 -13.49 -4.26 4.29
N ALA A 293 -14.02 -3.43 5.18
CA ALA A 293 -14.76 -3.84 6.36
C ALA A 293 -15.99 -2.96 6.52
N ASN A 294 -17.15 -3.56 6.79
CA ASN A 294 -18.41 -2.85 7.07
C ASN A 294 -18.79 -1.79 6.01
N GLY A 295 -18.57 -2.08 4.72
CA GLY A 295 -18.89 -1.17 3.61
C GLY A 295 -17.90 -0.01 3.43
N THR A 296 -16.77 -0.03 4.13
CA THR A 296 -15.71 0.98 4.04
C THR A 296 -14.41 0.32 3.61
N PHE A 297 -13.70 0.96 2.68
CA PHE A 297 -12.32 0.64 2.35
C PHE A 297 -11.41 1.46 3.26
N TYR A 298 -10.53 0.79 3.99
CA TYR A 298 -9.50 1.38 4.83
C TYR A 298 -8.14 1.16 4.17
N HIS A 299 -7.37 2.24 4.05
CA HIS A 299 -5.99 2.24 3.57
C HIS A 299 -5.09 2.64 4.72
N LEU A 300 -4.29 1.70 5.21
CA LEU A 300 -3.25 1.95 6.20
C LEU A 300 -1.94 2.07 5.45
N TYR A 301 -1.29 3.23 5.51
CA TYR A 301 -0.09 3.54 4.72
C TYR A 301 0.96 4.22 5.58
N GLN A 302 2.22 4.09 5.21
CA GLN A 302 3.30 4.74 5.92
C GLN A 302 3.52 6.16 5.41
N THR A 303 3.95 7.03 6.32
CA THR A 303 4.33 8.41 6.07
C THR A 303 5.65 8.71 6.78
N LEU A 304 6.38 9.72 6.30
CA LEU A 304 7.60 10.16 6.95
C LEU A 304 7.29 10.90 8.26
N ILE A 305 8.09 10.66 9.29
CA ILE A 305 8.07 11.49 10.50
C ILE A 305 8.79 12.80 10.20
N PRO A 306 8.15 13.97 10.39
CA PRO A 306 8.79 15.26 10.11
C PRO A 306 10.10 15.43 10.89
N ASN A 307 11.15 15.86 10.20
CA ASN A 307 12.52 16.10 10.73
C ASN A 307 13.36 14.84 11.02
N TYR A 308 12.84 13.63 10.80
CA TYR A 308 13.59 12.39 10.97
C TYR A 308 13.78 11.71 9.62
N LYS A 309 15.02 11.66 9.17
CA LYS A 309 15.36 11.01 7.90
C LYS A 309 15.24 9.50 8.09
N ASP A 310 14.46 8.86 7.23
CA ASP A 310 14.24 7.41 7.20
C ASP A 310 13.43 6.83 8.38
N ASP A 311 12.76 7.69 9.16
CA ASP A 311 11.78 7.26 10.16
C ASP A 311 10.35 7.40 9.62
N PHE A 312 9.53 6.40 9.92
CA PHE A 312 8.19 6.24 9.40
C PHE A 312 7.17 6.10 10.53
N GLN A 313 5.96 6.50 10.22
CA GLN A 313 4.78 6.29 11.05
C GLN A 313 3.63 5.79 10.15
N LEU A 314 2.61 5.19 10.76
CA LEU A 314 1.43 4.74 10.01
C LEU A 314 0.32 5.79 10.06
N SER A 315 -0.29 6.02 8.91
CA SER A 315 -1.45 6.89 8.73
C SER A 315 -2.61 6.10 8.14
N LEU A 316 -3.83 6.54 8.43
CA LEU A 316 -5.05 5.88 7.97
C LEU A 316 -5.87 6.83 7.10
N ALA A 317 -6.33 6.31 5.97
CA ALA A 317 -7.36 6.92 5.16
C ALA A 317 -8.49 5.92 4.94
N SER A 318 -9.69 6.43 4.67
CA SER A 318 -10.84 5.58 4.35
C SER A 318 -11.76 6.19 3.32
N ILE A 319 -12.48 5.36 2.58
CA ILE A 319 -13.51 5.78 1.63
C ILE A 319 -14.64 4.75 1.67
N LYS A 320 -15.89 5.19 1.52
CA LYS A 320 -17.01 4.24 1.40
C LYS A 320 -16.84 3.42 0.12
N VAL A 321 -17.25 2.15 0.13
CA VAL A 321 -17.11 1.27 -1.04
C VAL A 321 -17.88 1.80 -2.27
N GLU A 322 -19.06 2.38 -2.07
CA GLU A 322 -19.83 3.00 -3.16
C GLU A 322 -19.07 4.17 -3.83
N ASP A 323 -18.36 4.95 -3.02
CA ASP A 323 -17.55 6.08 -3.47
C ASP A 323 -16.24 5.60 -4.09
N LEU A 324 -15.63 4.55 -3.55
CA LEU A 324 -14.47 3.88 -4.13
C LEU A 324 -14.74 3.40 -5.55
N ILE A 325 -15.89 2.75 -5.77
CA ILE A 325 -16.32 2.29 -7.10
C ILE A 325 -16.47 3.49 -8.04
N ALA A 326 -17.04 4.60 -7.56
CA ALA A 326 -17.15 5.82 -8.36
C ALA A 326 -15.77 6.39 -8.72
N GLU A 327 -14.83 6.47 -7.76
CA GLU A 327 -13.47 6.98 -7.97
C GLU A 327 -12.64 6.11 -8.93
N ILE A 328 -12.85 4.79 -8.95
CA ILE A 328 -12.19 3.87 -9.90
C ILE A 328 -12.68 4.10 -11.33
N ASN A 329 -13.95 4.49 -11.51
CA ASN A 329 -14.57 4.67 -12.83
C ASN A 329 -14.44 6.09 -13.40
N LYS A 330 -13.80 7.02 -12.68
CA LYS A 330 -13.43 8.36 -13.15
C LYS A 330 -12.11 8.35 -13.91
#